data_AF-S9TTP0-F1
#
_entry.id   AF-S9TTP0-F1
#
_cell.length_a   1.000
_cell.length_b   1.000
_cell.length_c   1.000
_cell.angle_alpha   90.00
_cell.angle_beta   90.00
_cell.angle_gamma   90.00
#
_symmetry.space_group_name_H-M   'P 1'
#
loop_
_entity.id
_entity.type
_entity.pdbx_description
1 polymer ?
#
loop_
_entity_poly.entity_id
_entity_poly.type
_entity_poly.pdbx_seq_one_letter_code
_entity_poly.pdbx_strand_id
1 'polypeptide(L)'
;MEIINSKYYEGYEGEGEIQFIRHLTNGDKYVIRIWDGYFDEIMRGIQPEENGWTGLAYYYNVEEPWWEKPWEIPDIAIVLKQLQEIKTELLNVEEKELLVGLCDILSNSWRLNESVWIADE
;
A
#
# COMPACT_ATOMS: atom_id res chain seq x y z
N MET A 1 -9.52 -15.83 -10.32
CA MET A 1 -8.22 -16.41 -9.96
C MET A 1 -7.48 -15.42 -9.10
N GLU A 2 -6.58 -15.88 -8.24
CA GLU A 2 -5.76 -15.02 -7.39
C GLU A 2 -4.28 -15.20 -7.76
N ILE A 3 -3.61 -14.08 -8.02
CA ILE A 3 -2.19 -14.01 -8.34
C ILE A 3 -1.51 -13.35 -7.14
N ILE A 4 -0.69 -14.10 -6.43
CA ILE A 4 -0.05 -13.67 -5.19
C ILE A 4 1.42 -13.37 -5.44
N ASN A 5 1.87 -12.19 -5.04
CA ASN A 5 3.26 -11.78 -4.97
C ASN A 5 3.68 -11.69 -3.51
N SER A 6 4.38 -12.71 -3.02
CA SER A 6 4.85 -12.81 -1.63
C SER A 6 6.29 -12.28 -1.44
N LYS A 7 6.92 -11.71 -2.47
CA LYS A 7 8.34 -11.31 -2.43
C LYS A 7 8.71 -10.46 -1.20
N TYR A 8 7.79 -9.60 -0.75
CA TYR A 8 8.03 -8.68 0.37
C TYR A 8 7.58 -9.21 1.73
N TYR A 9 7.12 -10.47 1.80
CA TYR A 9 6.77 -11.18 3.03
C TYR A 9 7.59 -12.47 3.24
N GLU A 10 8.16 -13.03 2.17
CA GLU A 10 9.06 -14.19 2.27
C GLU A 10 10.23 -13.91 3.24
N GLY A 11 10.37 -14.75 4.26
CA GLY A 11 11.35 -14.60 5.34
C GLY A 11 10.83 -13.90 6.60
N TYR A 12 9.57 -13.46 6.60
CA TYR A 12 8.89 -12.83 7.74
C TYR A 12 7.64 -13.63 8.18
N GLU A 13 7.61 -14.93 7.90
CA GLU A 13 6.45 -15.77 8.17
C GLU A 13 6.09 -15.82 9.67
N GLY A 14 4.86 -15.43 9.99
CA GLY A 14 4.37 -15.36 11.37
C GLY A 14 4.52 -13.98 12.02
N GLU A 15 5.17 -13.03 11.34
CA GLU A 15 5.12 -11.61 11.67
C GLU A 15 3.93 -10.94 10.97
N GLY A 16 3.65 -9.67 11.32
CA GLY A 16 2.53 -8.91 10.78
C GLY A 16 2.57 -8.76 9.26
N GLU A 17 1.41 -8.87 8.63
CA GLU A 17 1.27 -8.86 7.17
C GLU A 17 0.28 -7.78 6.72
N ILE A 18 0.74 -6.93 5.81
CA ILE A 18 -0.11 -6.01 5.07
C ILE A 18 -0.26 -6.50 3.63
N GLN A 19 -1.51 -6.58 3.16
CA GLN A 19 -1.82 -6.94 1.79
C GLN A 19 -2.35 -5.75 0.99
N PHE A 20 -1.80 -5.51 -0.20
CA PHE A 20 -2.44 -4.67 -1.21
C PHE A 20 -3.14 -5.55 -2.25
N ILE A 21 -4.46 -5.45 -2.32
CA ILE A 21 -5.33 -6.30 -3.13
C ILE A 21 -5.94 -5.47 -4.25
N ARG A 22 -5.45 -5.66 -5.48
CA ARG A 22 -6.02 -5.07 -6.68
C ARG A 22 -7.08 -6.00 -7.27
N HIS A 23 -8.30 -5.51 -7.39
CA HIS A 23 -9.41 -6.23 -8.03
C HIS A 23 -9.44 -5.87 -9.52
N LEU A 24 -9.12 -6.85 -10.36
CA LEU A 24 -9.00 -6.66 -11.80
C LEU A 24 -10.38 -6.67 -12.47
N THR A 25 -10.49 -5.92 -13.58
CA THR A 25 -11.73 -5.84 -14.38
C THR A 25 -12.22 -7.18 -14.91
N ASN A 26 -11.34 -8.16 -15.05
CA ASN A 26 -11.67 -9.53 -15.48
C ASN A 26 -12.19 -10.43 -14.33
N GLY A 27 -12.29 -9.90 -13.11
CA GLY A 27 -12.74 -10.63 -11.91
C GLY A 27 -11.62 -11.36 -11.15
N ASP A 28 -10.38 -11.30 -11.64
CA ASP A 28 -9.22 -11.82 -10.91
C ASP A 28 -8.73 -10.83 -9.84
N LYS A 29 -7.88 -11.31 -8.94
CA LYS A 29 -7.21 -10.49 -7.94
C LYS A 29 -5.70 -10.60 -8.08
N TYR A 30 -5.01 -9.47 -7.92
CA TYR A 30 -3.57 -9.43 -7.73
C TYR A 30 -3.28 -8.94 -6.31
N VAL A 31 -2.55 -9.75 -5.54
CA VAL A 31 -2.25 -9.48 -4.13
C VAL A 31 -0.75 -9.34 -3.96
N ILE A 32 -0.28 -8.22 -3.41
CA ILE A 32 1.07 -8.11 -2.86
C ILE A 32 0.98 -8.32 -1.35
N ARG A 33 1.72 -9.29 -0.84
CA ARG A 33 1.89 -9.53 0.59
C ARG A 33 3.19 -8.87 1.05
N ILE A 34 3.11 -8.13 2.14
CA ILE A 34 4.18 -7.25 2.62
C ILE A 34 4.33 -7.47 4.12
N TRP A 35 5.57 -7.61 4.59
CA TRP A 35 5.86 -7.51 6.02
C TRP A 35 5.50 -6.11 6.55
N ASP A 36 4.76 -6.03 7.65
CA ASP A 36 4.29 -4.79 8.26
C ASP A 36 5.41 -3.77 8.53
N GLY A 37 6.62 -4.23 8.87
CA GLY A 37 7.79 -3.38 9.04
C GLY A 37 8.17 -2.58 7.78
N TYR A 38 8.10 -3.19 6.59
CA TYR A 38 8.34 -2.45 5.34
C TYR A 38 7.22 -1.45 5.04
N PHE A 39 5.98 -1.82 5.36
CA PHE A 39 4.85 -0.90 5.22
C PHE A 39 5.04 0.31 6.14
N ASP A 40 5.42 0.10 7.40
CA ASP A 40 5.70 1.13 8.38
C ASP A 40 6.81 2.10 7.93
N GLU A 41 7.92 1.60 7.38
CA GLU A 41 9.00 2.48 6.89
C GLU A 41 8.53 3.35 5.70
N ILE A 42 7.71 2.81 4.80
CA ILE A 42 7.09 3.58 3.73
C ILE A 42 6.15 4.65 4.32
N MET A 43 5.30 4.29 5.29
CA MET A 43 4.35 5.22 5.91
C MET A 43 5.05 6.37 6.63
N ARG A 44 6.18 6.11 7.31
CA ARG A 44 7.02 7.15 7.95
C ARG A 44 7.63 8.12 6.95
N GLY A 45 7.77 7.72 5.69
CA GLY A 45 8.24 8.57 4.62
C GLY A 45 7.25 9.66 4.20
N ILE A 46 5.95 9.46 4.47
CA ILE A 46 4.90 10.41 4.08
C ILE A 46 4.90 11.61 5.03
N GLN A 47 4.87 12.81 4.44
CA GLN A 47 4.78 14.07 5.19
C GLN A 47 3.32 14.57 5.20
N PRO A 48 2.87 15.22 6.28
CA PRO A 48 1.54 15.81 6.30
C PRO A 48 1.46 16.99 5.33
N GLU A 49 0.28 17.23 4.78
CA GLU A 49 -0.01 18.45 4.01
C GLU A 49 -0.23 19.64 4.96
N GLU A 50 -0.38 20.85 4.41
CA GLU A 50 -0.61 22.07 5.21
C GLU A 50 -1.80 21.95 6.17
N ASN A 51 -2.83 21.18 5.80
CA ASN A 51 -4.04 20.97 6.58
C ASN A 51 -4.05 19.65 7.38
N GLY A 52 -2.91 18.95 7.45
CA GLY A 52 -2.77 17.68 8.18
C GLY A 52 -2.65 16.45 7.28
N TRP A 53 -2.94 15.27 7.86
CA TRP A 53 -2.86 14.00 7.14
C TRP A 53 -4.03 13.84 6.16
N THR A 54 -3.73 13.34 4.96
CA THR A 54 -4.71 13.00 3.91
C THR A 54 -4.47 11.56 3.45
N GLY A 55 -5.35 11.02 2.60
CA GLY A 55 -5.13 9.74 1.93
C GLY A 55 -4.76 8.60 2.88
N LEU A 56 -3.80 7.78 2.49
CA LEU A 56 -3.36 6.61 3.27
C LEU A 56 -2.78 7.00 4.63
N ALA A 57 -2.04 8.11 4.69
CA ALA A 57 -1.43 8.57 5.94
C ALA A 57 -2.47 9.05 6.97
N TYR A 58 -3.64 9.54 6.54
CA TYR A 58 -4.73 9.85 7.46
C TYR A 58 -5.22 8.59 8.19
N TYR A 59 -5.53 7.53 7.45
CA TYR A 59 -6.02 6.28 8.04
C TYR A 59 -4.98 5.60 8.93
N TYR A 60 -3.69 5.68 8.57
CA TYR A 60 -2.61 5.17 9.39
C TYR A 60 -2.42 5.93 10.72
N ASN A 61 -2.62 7.26 10.73
CA ASN A 61 -2.31 8.08 11.92
C ASN A 61 -3.51 8.40 12.83
N VAL A 62 -4.75 8.28 12.35
CA VAL A 62 -5.93 8.91 13.01
C VAL A 62 -6.90 7.88 13.63
N GLU A 63 -6.49 6.61 13.73
CA GLU A 63 -7.18 5.53 14.46
C GLU A 63 -8.60 5.16 13.96
N GLU A 64 -8.87 5.21 12.64
CA GLU A 64 -9.96 4.38 12.10
C GLU A 64 -9.43 2.97 11.83
N PRO A 65 -10.02 1.91 12.41
CA PRO A 65 -9.46 0.57 12.34
C PRO A 65 -9.67 -0.06 10.96
N TRP A 66 -8.82 0.31 10.00
CA TRP A 66 -8.68 -0.43 8.75
C TRP A 66 -8.10 -1.84 8.97
N TRP A 67 -7.58 -2.12 10.18
CA TRP A 67 -7.20 -3.47 10.63
C TRP A 67 -8.40 -4.36 11.01
N GLU A 68 -9.62 -3.82 11.16
CA GLU A 68 -10.79 -4.67 11.45
C GLU A 68 -11.34 -5.35 10.19
N LYS A 69 -11.17 -4.72 9.01
CA LYS A 69 -11.64 -5.21 7.71
C LYS A 69 -10.81 -4.61 6.58
N PRO A 70 -10.65 -5.34 5.46
CA PRO A 70 -10.04 -4.77 4.26
C PRO A 70 -10.62 -3.39 3.92
N TRP A 71 -9.75 -2.40 3.76
CA TRP A 71 -10.09 -1.02 3.49
C TRP A 71 -9.89 -0.71 2.01
N GLU A 72 -10.95 -0.28 1.33
CA GLU A 72 -10.87 0.20 -0.05
C GLU A 72 -10.23 1.58 -0.08
N ILE A 73 -9.22 1.78 -0.93
CA ILE A 73 -8.59 3.08 -1.16
C ILE A 73 -9.58 3.99 -1.90
N PRO A 74 -10.17 5.02 -1.25
CA PRO A 74 -11.25 5.82 -1.84
C PRO A 74 -10.75 6.74 -2.95
N ASP A 75 -9.53 7.27 -2.79
CA ASP A 75 -8.87 8.14 -3.76
C ASP A 75 -7.44 7.64 -4.03
N ILE A 76 -7.34 6.80 -5.06
CA ILE A 76 -6.05 6.25 -5.51
C ILE A 76 -5.08 7.36 -5.94
N ALA A 77 -5.58 8.48 -6.49
CA ALA A 77 -4.71 9.54 -6.97
C ALA A 77 -4.00 10.26 -5.81
N ILE A 78 -4.70 10.49 -4.69
CA ILE A 78 -4.10 11.05 -3.48
C ILE A 78 -3.03 10.09 -2.93
N VAL A 79 -3.36 8.81 -2.77
CA VAL A 79 -2.39 7.82 -2.23
C VAL A 79 -1.17 7.69 -3.14
N LEU A 80 -1.37 7.62 -4.45
CA LEU A 80 -0.27 7.57 -5.42
C LEU A 80 0.65 8.78 -5.30
N LYS A 81 0.09 9.99 -5.21
CA LYS A 81 0.86 11.22 -5.02
C LYS A 81 1.69 11.17 -3.74
N GLN A 82 1.10 10.74 -2.63
CA GLN A 82 1.80 10.64 -1.35
C GLN A 82 3.01 9.70 -1.43
N LEU A 83 2.84 8.52 -2.03
CA LEU A 83 3.92 7.56 -2.20
C LEU A 83 5.03 8.09 -3.14
N GLN A 84 4.66 8.80 -4.21
CA GLN A 84 5.63 9.39 -5.14
C GLN A 84 6.46 10.53 -4.54
N GLU A 85 5.96 11.21 -3.50
CA GLU A 85 6.65 12.30 -2.83
C GLU A 85 7.60 11.83 -1.72
N ILE A 86 7.62 10.53 -1.40
CA ILE A 86 8.52 9.96 -0.39
C ILE A 86 9.97 10.13 -0.82
N LYS A 87 10.78 10.72 0.08
CA LYS A 87 12.23 10.79 -0.08
C LYS A 87 12.83 9.41 0.18
N THR A 88 13.41 8.81 -0.86
CA THR A 88 13.94 7.44 -0.80
C THR A 88 15.32 7.32 -0.17
N GLU A 89 15.94 8.41 0.28
CA GLU A 89 17.30 8.43 0.85
C GLU A 89 17.44 7.54 2.09
N LEU A 90 16.37 7.42 2.88
CA LEU A 90 16.34 6.61 4.10
C LEU A 90 15.87 5.17 3.89
N LEU A 91 15.33 4.86 2.69
CA LEU A 91 14.82 3.53 2.38
C LEU A 91 15.96 2.59 1.94
N ASN A 92 15.89 1.33 2.35
CA ASN A 92 16.75 0.27 1.84
C ASN A 92 16.35 -0.12 0.39
N VAL A 93 17.01 -1.12 -0.18
CA VAL A 93 16.80 -1.51 -1.58
C VAL A 93 15.41 -2.13 -1.76
N GLU A 94 15.03 -3.00 -0.84
CA GLU A 94 13.76 -3.73 -0.83
C GLU A 94 12.56 -2.78 -0.68
N GLU A 95 12.65 -1.81 0.23
CA GLU A 95 11.64 -0.77 0.46
C GLU A 95 11.48 0.15 -0.76
N LYS A 96 12.57 0.48 -1.47
CA LYS A 96 12.52 1.24 -2.72
C LYS A 96 11.80 0.45 -3.81
N GLU A 97 12.14 -0.82 -3.97
CA GLU A 97 11.48 -1.69 -4.94
C GLU A 97 10.00 -1.88 -4.62
N LEU A 98 9.66 -2.04 -3.34
CA LEU A 98 8.27 -2.10 -2.88
C LEU A 98 7.53 -0.79 -3.19
N LEU A 99 8.10 0.36 -2.85
CA LEU A 99 7.50 1.67 -3.11
C LEU A 99 7.17 1.87 -4.60
N VAL A 100 8.10 1.50 -5.49
CA VAL A 100 7.87 1.50 -6.94
C VAL A 100 6.74 0.55 -7.31
N GLY A 101 6.75 -0.68 -6.79
CA GLY A 101 5.70 -1.67 -7.04
C GLY A 101 4.30 -1.22 -6.59
N LEU A 102 4.21 -0.55 -5.44
CA LEU A 102 2.96 0.04 -4.95
C LEU A 102 2.47 1.17 -5.87
N CYS A 103 3.38 2.05 -6.30
CA CYS A 103 3.06 3.11 -7.27
C CYS A 103 2.57 2.53 -8.61
N ASP A 104 3.18 1.45 -9.07
CA ASP A 104 2.78 0.76 -10.31
C ASP A 104 1.40 0.11 -10.19
N ILE A 105 1.08 -0.50 -9.04
CA ILE A 105 -0.29 -1.00 -8.79
C ILE A 105 -1.29 0.15 -8.85
N LEU A 106 -1.06 1.20 -8.05
CA LEU A 106 -2.02 2.30 -7.91
C LEU A 106 -2.22 3.02 -9.24
N SER A 107 -1.14 3.31 -9.96
CA SER A 107 -1.23 3.96 -11.27
C SER A 107 -1.95 3.11 -12.33
N ASN A 108 -1.71 1.80 -12.36
CA ASN A 108 -2.41 0.90 -13.27
C ASN A 108 -3.89 0.75 -12.90
N SER A 109 -4.20 0.60 -11.60
CA SER A 109 -5.58 0.52 -11.11
C SER A 109 -6.36 1.79 -11.43
N TRP A 110 -5.75 2.96 -11.19
CA TRP A 110 -6.36 4.25 -11.52
C TRP A 110 -6.65 4.39 -13.03
N ARG A 111 -5.68 4.02 -13.87
CA ARG A 111 -5.83 4.07 -15.35
C ARG A 111 -6.90 3.11 -15.87
N LEU A 112 -7.07 1.96 -15.23
CA LEU A 112 -7.98 0.90 -15.65
C LEU A 112 -9.32 0.92 -14.91
N ASN A 113 -9.54 1.89 -14.02
CA ASN A 113 -10.72 2.01 -13.17
C ASN A 113 -11.00 0.75 -12.34
N GLU A 114 -9.95 0.28 -11.68
CA GLU A 114 -9.95 -0.89 -10.80
C GLU A 114 -9.75 -0.45 -9.34
N SER A 115 -10.37 -1.18 -8.41
CA SER A 115 -10.26 -0.87 -6.98
C SER A 115 -9.02 -1.53 -6.38
N VAL A 116 -8.39 -0.84 -5.42
CA VAL A 116 -7.31 -1.37 -4.59
C VAL A 116 -7.77 -1.34 -3.15
N TRP A 117 -7.55 -2.44 -2.45
CA TRP A 117 -7.89 -2.62 -1.05
C TRP A 117 -6.62 -2.91 -0.26
N ILE A 118 -6.61 -2.54 1.02
CA ILE A 118 -5.53 -2.87 1.94
C ILE A 118 -6.09 -3.68 3.09
N ALA A 119 -5.45 -4.81 3.43
CA ALA A 119 -5.84 -5.67 4.54
C ALA A 119 -4.66 -5.89 5.49
N ASP A 120 -4.97 -6.08 6.77
CA ASP A 120 -4.06 -6.48 7.85
C ASP A 120 -4.42 -7.92 8.22
N GLU A 121 -3.45 -8.84 8.21
CA GLU A 121 -3.63 -10.31 8.31
C GLU A 121 -2.85 -10.95 9.46
#